data_AF-A0A9W6X9E6-F1
#
_entry.id   AF-A0A9W6X9E6-F1
#
_cell.length_a   1.000
_cell.length_b   1.000
_cell.length_c   1.000
_cell.angle_alpha   90.00
_cell.angle_beta   90.00
_cell.angle_gamma   90.00
#
_symmetry.space_group_name_H-M   'P 1'
#
loop_
_entity.id
_entity.type
_entity.pdbx_description
1 polymer ?
#
loop_
_entity_poly.entity_id
_entity_poly.type
_entity_poly.pdbx_seq_one_letter_code
_entity_poly.pdbx_strand_id
1 'polypeptide(L)'
;MRAASLQEYAAAKENEIREVCSSNYQEFVDSIEEIVRMKADVSKLQTELAGATSGVLSIHDSLATCYTVQKHIDESIEKLQQCQRIVRSLSPSNSGRSLVGDDAFKLPSIRVLNSDADTLRERSNIHANYMKEALTQLSPMLRILHVFRVMSQVPELAAFYNANRLLQLTSFLRGAVTTITPEKFVAQHEELFKKLTGSFCLEHLLWRYSDAALLSKKEINGIFHLVMQSLCGIVSASVLSINVPATILDIKLRTIVCARTLSDEVHEYNSTLMFDTFRRLGAHFRSSIMADTKKYALGFLNDILNEVIDQHTDLQVSTVTLSNAVLTQPDPSMWDLINYLKVTFAQLGQLPPAVQEAVHFASCSYLAKSLEQILSGTTVKKLNMEGIANFKRNLDVLLDFIESVPIAQLKDCFVPITHLVDLFVSGGVEAFLDPQQRCVF
;
A
#
# COMPACT_ATOMS: atom_id res chain seq x y z
N MET A 1 -42.84 -63.58 -48.99
CA MET A 1 -41.40 -63.38 -49.29
C MET A 1 -40.94 -61.92 -49.30
N ARG A 2 -41.71 -60.93 -49.81
CA ARG A 2 -41.22 -59.53 -49.91
C ARG A 2 -41.23 -58.70 -48.61
N ALA A 3 -42.09 -59.02 -47.64
CA ALA A 3 -42.16 -58.27 -46.38
C ALA A 3 -40.98 -58.60 -45.43
N ALA A 4 -40.56 -59.87 -45.40
CA ALA A 4 -39.43 -60.32 -44.59
C ALA A 4 -38.11 -59.68 -45.02
N SER A 5 -37.87 -59.52 -46.33
CA SER A 5 -36.64 -58.88 -46.84
C SER A 5 -36.58 -57.37 -46.55
N LEU A 6 -37.72 -56.70 -46.43
CA LEU A 6 -37.79 -55.29 -46.05
C LEU A 6 -37.53 -55.10 -44.55
N GLN A 7 -38.02 -56.01 -43.69
CA GLN A 7 -37.72 -56.00 -42.26
C GLN A 7 -36.25 -56.31 -41.98
N GLU A 8 -35.64 -57.27 -42.69
CA GLU A 8 -34.20 -57.53 -42.62
C GLU A 8 -33.37 -56.32 -43.04
N TYR A 9 -33.77 -55.64 -44.12
CA TYR A 9 -33.07 -54.45 -44.58
C TYR A 9 -33.20 -53.27 -43.61
N ALA A 10 -34.40 -53.06 -43.03
CA ALA A 10 -34.62 -52.04 -42.02
C ALA A 10 -33.80 -52.31 -40.75
N ALA A 11 -33.79 -53.55 -40.26
CA ALA A 11 -33.00 -53.95 -39.10
C ALA A 11 -31.49 -53.78 -39.36
N ALA A 12 -31.02 -54.10 -40.57
CA ALA A 12 -29.63 -53.87 -40.97
C ALA A 12 -29.26 -52.38 -40.94
N LYS A 13 -30.11 -51.51 -41.49
CA LYS A 13 -29.89 -50.06 -41.48
C LYS A 13 -29.98 -49.44 -40.10
N GLU A 14 -30.85 -49.95 -39.23
CA GLU A 14 -30.99 -49.49 -37.85
C GLU A 14 -29.78 -49.89 -36.99
N ASN A 15 -29.16 -51.05 -37.28
CA ASN A 15 -27.88 -51.45 -36.69
C ASN A 15 -26.72 -50.57 -37.16
N GLU A 16 -26.67 -50.24 -38.46
CA GLU A 16 -25.64 -49.36 -39.04
C GLU A 16 -25.73 -47.94 -38.46
N ILE A 17 -26.95 -47.39 -38.33
CA ILE A 17 -27.17 -46.10 -37.66
C ILE A 17 -26.74 -46.17 -36.20
N ARG A 18 -27.02 -47.27 -35.50
CA ARG A 18 -26.62 -47.46 -34.10
C ARG A 18 -25.10 -47.50 -33.94
N GLU A 19 -24.38 -48.21 -34.82
CA GLU A 19 -22.92 -48.25 -34.82
C GLU A 19 -22.30 -46.86 -35.06
N VAL A 20 -22.78 -46.14 -36.07
CA VAL A 20 -22.28 -44.78 -36.40
C VAL A 20 -22.57 -43.80 -35.24
N CYS A 21 -23.75 -43.87 -34.65
CA CYS A 21 -24.11 -43.04 -33.49
C CYS A 21 -23.28 -43.40 -32.24
N SER A 22 -22.98 -44.68 -32.00
CA SER A 22 -22.11 -45.09 -30.90
C SER A 22 -20.64 -44.72 -31.12
N SER A 23 -20.15 -44.80 -32.35
CA SER A 23 -18.77 -44.43 -32.71
C SER A 23 -18.53 -42.95 -32.49
N ASN A 24 -19.44 -42.09 -32.97
CA ASN A 24 -19.31 -40.64 -32.81
C ASN A 24 -19.53 -40.18 -31.35
N TYR A 25 -20.32 -40.90 -30.56
CA TYR A 25 -20.47 -40.61 -29.13
C TYR A 25 -19.24 -41.06 -28.33
N GLN A 26 -18.60 -42.17 -28.71
CA GLN A 26 -17.39 -42.66 -28.06
C GLN A 26 -16.21 -41.73 -28.31
N GLU A 27 -15.98 -41.27 -29.54
CA GLU A 27 -14.93 -40.27 -29.84
C GLU A 27 -15.12 -38.96 -29.07
N PHE A 28 -16.38 -38.55 -28.85
CA PHE A 28 -16.72 -37.39 -28.03
C PHE A 28 -16.42 -37.63 -26.54
N VAL A 29 -16.75 -38.82 -26.00
CA VAL A 29 -16.42 -39.21 -24.62
C VAL A 29 -14.91 -39.26 -24.42
N ASP A 30 -14.17 -39.87 -25.35
CA ASP A 30 -12.71 -39.97 -25.30
C ASP A 30 -12.07 -38.56 -25.34
N SER A 31 -12.60 -37.65 -26.17
CA SER A 31 -12.17 -36.24 -26.21
C SER A 31 -12.45 -35.50 -24.89
N ILE A 32 -13.58 -35.76 -24.24
CA ILE A 32 -13.93 -35.15 -22.94
C ILE A 32 -13.04 -35.72 -21.83
N GLU A 33 -12.75 -37.02 -21.84
CA GLU A 33 -11.82 -37.63 -20.89
C GLU A 33 -10.40 -37.08 -21.04
N GLU A 34 -9.94 -36.85 -22.27
CA GLU A 34 -8.65 -36.21 -22.55
C GLU A 34 -8.62 -34.76 -22.05
N ILE A 35 -9.71 -34.00 -22.23
CA ILE A 35 -9.85 -32.64 -21.67
C ILE A 35 -9.83 -32.64 -20.14
N VAL A 36 -10.48 -33.62 -19.49
CA VAL A 36 -10.47 -33.75 -18.02
C VAL A 36 -9.06 -34.10 -17.52
N ARG A 37 -8.35 -34.98 -18.23
CA ARG A 37 -6.97 -35.36 -17.91
C ARG A 37 -6.02 -34.17 -18.10
N MET A 38 -6.15 -33.41 -19.19
CA MET A 38 -5.42 -32.16 -19.41
C MET A 38 -5.71 -31.11 -18.33
N LYS A 39 -6.96 -31.00 -17.85
CA LYS A 39 -7.32 -30.09 -16.76
C LYS A 39 -6.64 -30.47 -15.44
N ALA A 40 -6.52 -31.78 -15.15
CA ALA A 40 -5.80 -32.27 -13.99
C ALA A 40 -4.29 -31.96 -14.08
N ASP A 41 -3.70 -32.14 -15.27
CA ASP A 41 -2.29 -31.81 -15.52
C ASP A 41 -2.01 -30.30 -15.43
N VAL A 42 -2.94 -29.47 -15.92
CA VAL A 42 -2.88 -28.00 -15.76
C VAL A 42 -2.93 -27.57 -14.31
N SER A 43 -3.78 -28.19 -13.48
CA SER A 43 -3.86 -27.92 -12.04
C SER A 43 -2.56 -28.29 -11.31
N LYS A 44 -1.96 -29.43 -11.70
CA LYS A 44 -0.65 -29.86 -11.20
C LYS A 44 0.45 -28.88 -11.59
N LEU A 45 0.49 -28.45 -12.85
CA LEU A 45 1.43 -27.44 -13.34
C LEU A 45 1.22 -26.08 -12.66
N GLN A 46 -0.02 -25.68 -12.34
CA GLN A 46 -0.29 -24.46 -11.56
C GLN A 46 0.29 -24.54 -10.15
N THR A 47 0.25 -25.70 -9.51
CA THR A 47 0.80 -25.93 -8.17
C THR A 47 2.33 -25.91 -8.20
N GLU A 48 2.94 -26.57 -9.19
CA GLU A 48 4.39 -26.55 -9.41
C GLU A 48 4.89 -25.14 -9.76
N LEU A 49 4.14 -24.40 -10.59
CA LEU A 49 4.43 -23.02 -10.94
C LEU A 49 4.30 -22.08 -9.74
N ALA A 50 3.31 -22.28 -8.86
CA ALA A 50 3.18 -21.52 -7.61
C ALA A 50 4.38 -21.76 -6.68
N GLY A 51 4.84 -23.01 -6.59
CA GLY A 51 6.09 -23.35 -5.88
C GLY A 51 7.31 -22.65 -6.47
N ALA A 52 7.49 -22.70 -7.80
CA ALA A 52 8.58 -22.02 -8.49
C ALA A 52 8.52 -20.49 -8.36
N THR A 53 7.31 -19.92 -8.35
CA THR A 53 7.06 -18.49 -8.20
C THR A 53 7.50 -17.96 -6.82
N SER A 54 7.38 -18.76 -5.77
CA SER A 54 7.83 -18.37 -4.42
C SER A 54 9.36 -18.11 -4.34
N GLY A 55 10.15 -18.81 -5.16
CA GLY A 55 11.58 -18.51 -5.32
C GLY A 55 11.81 -17.16 -6.00
N VAL A 56 11.01 -16.84 -7.03
CA VAL A 56 11.05 -15.56 -7.76
C VAL A 56 10.67 -14.38 -6.87
N LEU A 57 9.76 -14.58 -5.90
CA LEU A 57 9.45 -13.58 -4.89
C LEU A 57 10.69 -13.15 -4.10
N SER A 58 11.52 -14.08 -3.65
CA SER A 58 12.74 -13.76 -2.89
C SER A 58 13.79 -13.02 -3.73
N ILE A 59 13.82 -13.28 -5.04
CA ILE A 59 14.78 -12.67 -5.98
C ILE A 59 14.51 -11.17 -6.14
N HIS A 60 13.26 -10.73 -6.13
CA HIS A 60 12.94 -9.30 -6.22
C HIS A 60 13.35 -8.52 -4.98
N ASP A 61 13.27 -9.13 -3.79
CA ASP A 61 13.68 -8.44 -2.57
C ASP A 61 15.21 -8.26 -2.56
N SER A 62 15.90 -9.22 -3.17
CA SER A 62 17.33 -9.13 -3.50
C SER A 62 17.64 -8.13 -4.62
N LEU A 63 16.68 -7.83 -5.51
CA LEU A 63 16.83 -6.85 -6.58
C LEU A 63 16.57 -5.41 -6.11
N ALA A 64 15.63 -5.20 -5.19
CA ALA A 64 15.38 -3.91 -4.54
C ALA A 64 16.60 -3.44 -3.74
N THR A 65 17.31 -4.37 -3.11
CA THR A 65 18.60 -4.12 -2.47
C THR A 65 19.69 -3.79 -3.48
N CYS A 66 19.77 -4.48 -4.62
CA CYS A 66 20.65 -4.13 -5.75
C CYS A 66 20.45 -2.69 -6.28
N TYR A 67 19.23 -2.16 -6.33
CA TYR A 67 19.00 -0.76 -6.74
C TYR A 67 19.53 0.27 -5.77
N THR A 68 19.44 -0.05 -4.49
CA THR A 68 19.99 0.81 -3.44
C THR A 68 21.52 0.85 -3.57
N VAL A 69 22.11 -0.30 -3.87
CA VAL A 69 23.55 -0.44 -4.13
C VAL A 69 23.97 0.26 -5.43
N GLN A 70 23.19 0.17 -6.51
CA GLN A 70 23.46 0.88 -7.78
C GLN A 70 23.51 2.41 -7.58
N LYS A 71 22.57 2.97 -6.82
CA LYS A 71 22.59 4.40 -6.50
C LYS A 71 23.89 4.80 -5.81
N HIS A 72 24.37 3.97 -4.88
CA HIS A 72 25.64 4.23 -4.18
C HIS A 72 26.85 4.06 -5.11
N ILE A 73 26.78 3.19 -6.12
CA ILE A 73 27.83 3.04 -7.13
C ILE A 73 27.94 4.28 -8.02
N ASP A 74 26.82 4.86 -8.45
CA ASP A 74 26.82 6.09 -9.25
C ASP A 74 27.44 7.25 -8.45
N GLU A 75 27.08 7.36 -7.17
CA GLU A 75 27.69 8.33 -6.24
C GLU A 75 29.21 8.06 -6.09
N SER A 76 29.63 6.81 -5.94
CA SER A 76 31.05 6.45 -5.84
C SER A 76 31.84 6.67 -7.13
N ILE A 77 31.25 6.46 -8.32
CA ILE A 77 31.87 6.78 -9.62
C ILE A 77 32.11 8.28 -9.72
N GLU A 78 31.16 9.10 -9.30
CA GLU A 78 31.31 10.56 -9.28
C GLU A 78 32.47 10.99 -8.36
N LYS A 79 32.61 10.34 -7.19
CA LYS A 79 33.72 10.57 -6.26
C LYS A 79 35.07 10.07 -6.79
N LEU A 80 35.11 8.94 -7.48
CA LEU A 80 36.33 8.40 -8.11
C LEU A 80 36.79 9.28 -9.28
N GLN A 81 35.86 9.81 -10.08
CA GLN A 81 36.17 10.79 -11.12
C GLN A 81 36.72 12.09 -10.52
N GLN A 82 36.19 12.52 -9.36
CA GLN A 82 36.73 13.66 -8.61
C GLN A 82 38.16 13.39 -8.15
N CYS A 83 38.44 12.19 -7.62
CA CYS A 83 39.80 11.76 -7.25
C CYS A 83 40.75 11.72 -8.46
N GLN A 84 40.29 11.26 -9.62
CA GLN A 84 41.09 11.22 -10.85
C GLN A 84 41.45 12.62 -11.37
N ARG A 85 40.55 13.60 -11.22
CA ARG A 85 40.83 15.02 -11.53
C ARG A 85 41.90 15.59 -10.60
N ILE A 86 41.82 15.26 -9.30
CA ILE A 86 42.80 15.68 -8.29
C ILE A 86 44.18 15.09 -8.59
N VAL A 87 44.26 13.81 -8.94
CA VAL A 87 45.51 13.14 -9.31
C VAL A 87 46.14 13.75 -10.58
N ARG A 88 45.32 14.13 -11.58
CA ARG A 88 45.81 14.88 -12.75
C ARG A 88 46.30 16.29 -12.42
N SER A 89 45.71 16.96 -11.43
CA SER A 89 46.20 18.27 -10.98
C SER A 89 47.49 18.19 -10.14
N LEU A 90 47.79 17.01 -9.57
CA LEU A 90 48.99 16.74 -8.77
C LEU A 90 50.14 16.15 -9.59
N SER A 91 49.94 15.73 -10.85
CA SER A 91 51.05 15.28 -11.72
C SER A 91 51.81 16.47 -12.30
N PRO A 92 53.10 16.68 -11.95
CA PRO A 92 53.87 17.81 -12.44
C PRO A 92 54.49 17.47 -13.80
N SER A 93 53.75 17.73 -14.88
CA SER A 93 54.36 17.87 -16.20
C SER A 93 54.69 19.35 -16.42
N ASN A 94 55.91 19.71 -16.00
CA ASN A 94 56.68 20.90 -16.34
C ASN A 94 56.25 22.28 -15.80
N SER A 95 57.28 22.91 -15.20
CA SER A 95 57.52 24.36 -15.05
C SER A 95 56.68 25.16 -14.04
N GLY A 96 57.23 25.24 -12.83
CA GLY A 96 57.54 26.52 -12.18
C GLY A 96 56.39 27.47 -11.85
N ARG A 97 55.78 27.29 -10.67
CA ARG A 97 55.54 28.37 -9.68
C ARG A 97 54.93 27.79 -8.42
N SER A 98 55.58 28.07 -7.30
CA SER A 98 54.97 28.05 -5.96
C SER A 98 53.73 28.94 -5.99
N LEU A 99 52.64 28.45 -5.40
CA LEU A 99 51.56 29.15 -4.67
C LEU A 99 50.35 28.21 -4.62
N VAL A 100 49.88 27.83 -3.43
CA VAL A 100 48.47 27.87 -2.98
C VAL A 100 48.37 27.18 -1.60
N GLY A 101 47.51 27.75 -0.75
CA GLY A 101 47.43 27.57 0.70
C GLY A 101 46.81 26.25 1.18
N ASP A 102 46.81 26.11 2.50
CA ASP A 102 46.35 24.99 3.33
C ASP A 102 44.88 24.59 3.13
N ASP A 103 44.58 23.80 2.10
CA ASP A 103 43.41 22.92 2.12
C ASP A 103 43.83 21.51 1.66
N ALA A 104 44.33 20.74 2.62
CA ALA A 104 44.80 19.39 2.42
C ALA A 104 43.69 18.48 1.88
N PHE A 105 43.87 17.98 0.66
CA PHE A 105 43.09 16.91 0.05
C PHE A 105 43.04 15.67 0.97
N LYS A 106 41.91 15.45 1.65
CA LYS A 106 41.66 14.23 2.44
C LYS A 106 41.24 13.08 1.51
N LEU A 107 42.17 12.16 1.24
CA LEU A 107 41.88 10.89 0.55
C LEU A 107 41.04 9.95 1.47
N PRO A 108 40.11 9.15 0.91
CA PRO A 108 39.39 8.12 1.65
C PRO A 108 40.34 7.09 2.29
N SER A 109 40.01 6.60 3.48
CA SER A 109 40.80 5.59 4.19
C SER A 109 40.81 4.25 3.45
N ILE A 110 41.91 3.51 3.52
CA ILE A 110 42.07 2.16 2.93
C ILE A 110 40.95 1.20 3.36
N ARG A 111 40.36 1.38 4.55
CA ARG A 111 39.21 0.58 5.00
C ARG A 111 37.97 0.77 4.13
N VAL A 112 37.73 2.00 3.66
CA VAL A 112 36.60 2.34 2.78
C VAL A 112 36.82 1.72 1.40
N LEU A 113 38.06 1.75 0.90
CA LEU A 113 38.41 1.13 -0.40
C LEU A 113 38.26 -0.40 -0.37
N ASN A 114 38.59 -1.05 0.75
CA ASN A 114 38.41 -2.50 0.89
C ASN A 114 36.93 -2.88 1.00
N SER A 115 36.10 -2.11 1.72
CA SER A 115 34.65 -2.35 1.75
C SER A 115 34.01 -2.17 0.36
N ASP A 116 34.49 -1.21 -0.43
CA ASP A 116 34.02 -0.98 -1.79
C ASP A 116 34.44 -2.14 -2.73
N ALA A 117 35.62 -2.73 -2.52
CA ALA A 117 36.07 -3.90 -3.29
C ALA A 117 35.26 -5.17 -2.96
N ASP A 118 34.90 -5.37 -1.69
CA ASP A 118 34.09 -6.51 -1.25
C ASP A 118 32.66 -6.41 -1.79
N THR A 119 32.05 -5.23 -1.76
CA THR A 119 30.72 -4.99 -2.35
C THR A 119 30.70 -5.20 -3.87
N LEU A 120 31.76 -4.82 -4.59
CA LEU A 120 31.90 -5.10 -6.02
C LEU A 120 32.00 -6.60 -6.34
N ARG A 121 32.73 -7.37 -5.52
CA ARG A 121 32.80 -8.83 -5.65
C ARG A 121 31.45 -9.49 -5.42
N GLU A 122 30.74 -9.07 -4.39
CA GLU A 122 29.40 -9.58 -4.08
C GLU A 122 28.42 -9.29 -5.22
N ARG A 123 28.47 -8.07 -5.79
CA ARG A 123 27.68 -7.70 -6.98
C ARG A 123 27.99 -8.56 -8.21
N SER A 124 29.26 -8.88 -8.45
CA SER A 124 29.66 -9.76 -9.56
C SER A 124 29.11 -11.17 -9.39
N ASN A 125 29.09 -11.69 -8.16
CA ASN A 125 28.50 -13.01 -7.86
C ASN A 125 26.98 -13.03 -8.10
N ILE A 126 26.26 -11.96 -7.73
CA ILE A 126 24.81 -11.86 -7.96
C ILE A 126 24.49 -11.88 -9.46
N HIS A 127 25.22 -11.11 -10.27
CA HIS A 127 25.02 -11.11 -11.73
C HIS A 127 25.35 -12.48 -12.35
N ALA A 128 26.43 -13.12 -11.89
CA ALA A 128 26.79 -14.46 -12.35
C ALA A 128 25.71 -15.50 -12.04
N ASN A 129 25.12 -15.44 -10.84
CA ASN A 129 24.01 -16.31 -10.44
C ASN A 129 22.76 -16.05 -11.29
N TYR A 130 22.38 -14.78 -11.48
CA TYR A 130 21.26 -14.40 -12.34
C TYR A 130 21.44 -14.92 -13.78
N MET A 131 22.62 -14.70 -14.38
CA MET A 131 22.93 -15.19 -15.72
C MET A 131 22.86 -16.71 -15.82
N LYS A 132 23.40 -17.42 -14.82
CA LYS A 132 23.34 -18.88 -14.76
C LYS A 132 21.88 -19.36 -14.75
N GLU A 133 21.05 -18.80 -13.88
CA GLU A 133 19.65 -19.21 -13.74
C GLU A 133 18.82 -18.83 -14.97
N ALA A 134 18.99 -17.63 -15.51
CA ALA A 134 18.35 -17.22 -16.75
C ALA A 134 18.69 -18.18 -17.91
N LEU A 135 19.96 -18.55 -18.07
CA LEU A 135 20.37 -19.51 -19.10
C LEU A 135 19.75 -20.90 -18.91
N THR A 136 19.56 -21.36 -17.67
CA THR A 136 18.85 -22.64 -17.42
C THR A 136 17.41 -22.58 -17.90
N GLN A 137 16.72 -21.46 -17.69
CA GLN A 137 15.33 -21.25 -18.13
C GLN A 137 15.23 -21.08 -19.65
N LEU A 138 16.22 -20.44 -20.29
CA LEU A 138 16.26 -20.22 -21.74
C LEU A 138 16.71 -21.46 -22.52
N SER A 139 17.48 -22.35 -21.90
CA SER A 139 18.12 -23.48 -22.59
C SER A 139 17.16 -24.36 -23.40
N PRO A 140 15.96 -24.74 -22.92
CA PRO A 140 15.03 -25.53 -23.71
C PRO A 140 14.63 -24.83 -25.02
N MET A 141 14.33 -23.54 -24.96
CA MET A 141 13.92 -22.77 -26.14
C MET A 141 15.08 -22.58 -27.12
N LEU A 142 16.27 -22.28 -26.62
CA LEU A 142 17.47 -22.14 -27.47
C LEU A 142 17.85 -23.45 -28.16
N ARG A 143 17.64 -24.60 -27.51
CA ARG A 143 17.82 -25.93 -28.13
C ARG A 143 16.77 -26.18 -29.22
N ILE A 144 15.50 -25.84 -28.98
CA ILE A 144 14.45 -25.94 -30.01
C ILE A 144 14.79 -25.05 -31.21
N LEU A 145 15.18 -23.79 -30.96
CA LEU A 145 15.62 -22.88 -32.02
C LEU A 145 16.80 -23.47 -32.82
N HIS A 146 17.77 -24.11 -32.16
CA HIS A 146 18.88 -24.76 -32.85
C HIS A 146 18.40 -25.88 -33.79
N VAL A 147 17.49 -26.74 -33.33
CA VAL A 147 16.89 -27.80 -34.17
C VAL A 147 16.20 -27.20 -35.40
N PHE A 148 15.35 -26.20 -35.20
CA PHE A 148 14.64 -25.54 -36.30
C PHE A 148 15.57 -24.76 -37.25
N ARG A 149 16.70 -24.25 -36.76
CA ARG A 149 17.77 -23.68 -37.62
C ARG A 149 18.37 -24.74 -38.53
N VAL A 150 18.70 -25.92 -38.00
CA VAL A 150 19.24 -27.04 -38.79
C VAL A 150 18.22 -27.54 -39.81
N MET A 151 16.93 -27.55 -39.44
CA MET A 151 15.82 -27.93 -40.34
C MET A 151 15.43 -26.83 -41.35
N SER A 152 16.01 -25.63 -41.26
CA SER A 152 15.62 -24.47 -42.08
C SER A 152 14.15 -24.04 -41.95
N GLN A 153 13.53 -24.29 -40.78
CA GLN A 153 12.12 -24.01 -40.48
C GLN A 153 11.93 -22.94 -39.37
N VAL A 154 12.90 -22.04 -39.24
CA VAL A 154 12.85 -20.94 -38.26
C VAL A 154 11.61 -20.04 -38.42
N PRO A 155 11.13 -19.72 -39.65
CA PRO A 155 9.95 -18.88 -39.82
C PRO A 155 8.67 -19.48 -39.21
N GLU A 156 8.46 -20.80 -39.32
CA GLU A 156 7.31 -21.46 -38.70
C GLU A 156 7.37 -21.39 -37.17
N LEU A 157 8.56 -21.62 -36.59
CA LEU A 157 8.78 -21.49 -35.15
C LEU A 157 8.54 -20.05 -34.67
N ALA A 158 9.03 -19.05 -35.40
CA ALA A 158 8.87 -17.64 -35.04
C ALA A 158 7.39 -17.22 -35.08
N ALA A 159 6.64 -17.63 -36.11
CA ALA A 159 5.20 -17.36 -36.21
C ALA A 159 4.43 -18.02 -35.06
N PHE A 160 4.71 -19.28 -34.75
CA PHE A 160 4.12 -19.99 -33.62
C PHE A 160 4.48 -19.32 -32.29
N TYR A 161 5.75 -18.96 -32.11
CA TYR A 161 6.24 -18.32 -30.89
C TYR A 161 5.56 -16.97 -30.66
N ASN A 162 5.53 -16.10 -31.68
CA ASN A 162 4.93 -14.77 -31.58
C ASN A 162 3.44 -14.82 -31.22
N ALA A 163 2.67 -15.68 -31.91
CA ALA A 163 1.24 -15.85 -31.65
C ALA A 163 0.95 -16.30 -30.21
N ASN A 164 1.71 -17.28 -29.71
CA ASN A 164 1.52 -17.80 -28.36
C ASN A 164 2.08 -16.86 -27.28
N ARG A 165 3.20 -16.17 -27.56
CA ARG A 165 3.87 -15.32 -26.57
C ARG A 165 3.09 -14.06 -26.27
N LEU A 166 2.47 -13.46 -27.29
CA LEU A 166 1.52 -12.37 -27.11
C LEU A 166 0.37 -12.79 -26.19
N LEU A 167 -0.19 -13.99 -26.40
CA LEU A 167 -1.26 -14.52 -25.55
C LEU A 167 -0.78 -14.77 -24.11
N GLN A 168 0.42 -15.31 -23.90
CA GLN A 168 0.95 -15.57 -22.55
C GLN A 168 1.26 -14.29 -21.76
N LEU A 169 1.93 -13.32 -22.39
CA LEU A 169 2.32 -12.07 -21.72
C LEU A 169 1.12 -11.15 -21.51
N THR A 170 0.12 -11.23 -22.40
CA THR A 170 -1.13 -10.49 -22.21
C THR A 170 -2.13 -11.23 -21.35
N SER A 171 -2.17 -12.56 -21.27
CA SER A 171 -3.16 -13.32 -20.46
C SER A 171 -3.01 -13.07 -18.97
N PHE A 172 -1.79 -12.80 -18.52
CA PHE A 172 -1.52 -12.33 -17.17
C PHE A 172 -2.34 -11.08 -16.83
N LEU A 173 -2.53 -10.20 -17.81
CA LEU A 173 -3.41 -9.04 -17.72
C LEU A 173 -4.84 -9.42 -18.13
N ARG A 174 -5.09 -9.96 -19.33
CA ARG A 174 -6.42 -10.26 -19.91
C ARG A 174 -7.25 -11.29 -19.15
N GLY A 175 -6.66 -12.24 -18.43
CA GLY A 175 -7.39 -13.15 -17.52
C GLY A 175 -7.93 -12.46 -16.26
N ALA A 176 -7.53 -11.19 -16.07
CA ALA A 176 -7.66 -10.45 -14.83
C ALA A 176 -8.04 -8.96 -15.06
N VAL A 177 -7.98 -8.41 -16.28
CA VAL A 177 -8.18 -6.98 -16.59
C VAL A 177 -9.65 -6.58 -16.51
N THR A 178 -10.57 -7.52 -16.74
CA THR A 178 -12.02 -7.30 -16.55
C THR A 178 -12.51 -7.69 -15.15
N THR A 179 -11.65 -8.29 -14.30
CA THR A 179 -12.06 -8.95 -13.04
C THR A 179 -11.15 -8.70 -11.82
N ILE A 180 -9.99 -8.05 -11.99
CA ILE A 180 -9.16 -7.57 -10.87
C ILE A 180 -9.86 -6.35 -10.32
N THR A 181 -10.53 -6.57 -9.20
CA THR A 181 -10.96 -5.47 -8.36
C THR A 181 -9.71 -4.79 -7.78
N PRO A 182 -9.79 -3.49 -7.47
CA PRO A 182 -8.73 -2.78 -6.76
C PRO A 182 -8.19 -3.54 -5.54
N GLU A 183 -9.05 -4.21 -4.77
CA GLU A 183 -8.59 -4.96 -3.59
C GLU A 183 -7.72 -6.16 -3.96
N LYS A 184 -8.12 -6.92 -4.99
CA LYS A 184 -7.33 -8.05 -5.47
C LYS A 184 -5.98 -7.60 -6.04
N PHE A 185 -5.95 -6.46 -6.72
CA PHE A 185 -4.70 -5.88 -7.19
C PHE A 185 -3.78 -5.58 -6.01
N VAL A 186 -4.27 -4.86 -5.00
CA VAL A 186 -3.48 -4.50 -3.81
C VAL A 186 -2.89 -5.73 -3.14
N ALA A 187 -3.65 -6.82 -3.01
CA ALA A 187 -3.16 -8.05 -2.39
C ALA A 187 -2.07 -8.77 -3.19
N GLN A 188 -2.01 -8.56 -4.51
CA GLN A 188 -1.13 -9.33 -5.42
C GLN A 188 -0.12 -8.46 -6.17
N HIS A 189 -0.11 -7.15 -5.95
CA HIS A 189 0.66 -6.20 -6.76
C HIS A 189 2.16 -6.51 -6.75
N GLU A 190 2.69 -6.91 -5.59
CA GLU A 190 4.10 -7.29 -5.45
C GLU A 190 4.45 -8.46 -6.36
N GLU A 191 3.74 -9.59 -6.26
CA GLU A 191 3.92 -10.76 -7.12
C GLU A 191 3.75 -10.41 -8.60
N LEU A 192 2.77 -9.58 -8.91
CA LEU A 192 2.48 -9.13 -10.25
C LEU A 192 3.69 -8.41 -10.88
N PHE A 193 4.28 -7.44 -10.17
CA PHE A 193 5.43 -6.70 -10.68
C PHE A 193 6.66 -7.60 -10.81
N LYS A 194 6.84 -8.57 -9.92
CA LYS A 194 7.93 -9.57 -9.99
C LYS A 194 7.82 -10.44 -11.23
N LYS A 195 6.67 -11.07 -11.45
CA LYS A 195 6.40 -11.91 -12.63
C LYS A 195 6.56 -11.16 -13.93
N LEU A 196 6.03 -9.93 -13.98
CA LEU A 196 6.13 -9.07 -15.14
C LEU A 196 7.59 -8.75 -15.47
N THR A 197 8.35 -8.29 -14.47
CA THR A 197 9.77 -7.95 -14.63
C THR A 197 10.57 -9.15 -15.10
N GLY A 198 10.45 -10.29 -14.41
CA GLY A 198 11.16 -11.52 -14.77
C GLY A 198 10.82 -12.01 -16.17
N SER A 199 9.54 -11.93 -16.57
CA SER A 199 9.08 -12.35 -17.90
C SER A 199 9.73 -11.52 -19.01
N PHE A 200 9.74 -10.20 -18.89
CA PHE A 200 10.32 -9.32 -19.91
C PHE A 200 11.85 -9.31 -19.91
N CYS A 201 12.48 -9.54 -18.75
CA CYS A 201 13.92 -9.75 -18.67
C CYS A 201 14.36 -11.02 -19.41
N LEU A 202 13.70 -12.15 -19.13
CA LEU A 202 13.95 -13.41 -19.84
C LEU A 202 13.64 -13.27 -21.34
N GLU A 203 12.57 -12.56 -21.70
CA GLU A 203 12.22 -12.33 -23.09
C GLU A 203 13.29 -11.53 -23.84
N HIS A 204 13.83 -10.50 -23.20
CA HIS A 204 14.90 -9.70 -23.77
C HIS A 204 16.15 -10.55 -24.00
N LEU A 205 16.53 -11.38 -23.02
CA LEU A 205 17.67 -12.28 -23.15
C LEU A 205 17.44 -13.31 -24.26
N LEU A 206 16.22 -13.86 -24.37
CA LEU A 206 15.88 -14.76 -25.46
C LEU A 206 16.00 -14.08 -26.82
N TRP A 207 15.48 -12.86 -26.95
CA TRP A 207 15.65 -12.05 -28.15
C TRP A 207 17.13 -11.86 -28.50
N ARG A 208 17.96 -11.50 -27.51
CA ARG A 208 19.41 -11.32 -27.64
C ARG A 208 20.13 -12.60 -28.08
N TYR A 209 19.89 -13.72 -27.40
CA TYR A 209 20.58 -15.00 -27.69
C TYR A 209 20.04 -15.72 -28.93
N SER A 210 18.79 -15.46 -29.32
CA SER A 210 18.23 -15.96 -30.58
C SER A 210 18.65 -15.15 -31.79
N ASP A 211 19.43 -14.07 -31.62
CA ASP A 211 19.80 -13.14 -32.69
C ASP A 211 18.57 -12.61 -33.45
N ALA A 212 17.54 -12.22 -32.68
CA ALA A 212 16.24 -11.77 -33.20
C ALA A 212 15.49 -12.77 -34.11
N ALA A 213 15.81 -14.08 -34.02
CA ALA A 213 15.20 -15.10 -34.87
C ALA A 213 13.72 -15.41 -34.50
N LEU A 214 13.33 -15.21 -33.23
CA LEU A 214 11.97 -15.51 -32.74
C LEU A 214 11.06 -14.29 -32.75
N LEU A 215 11.58 -13.15 -32.31
CA LEU A 215 10.89 -11.86 -32.28
C LEU A 215 11.86 -10.78 -32.74
N SER A 216 11.37 -9.75 -33.40
CA SER A 216 12.14 -8.53 -33.68
C SER A 216 12.15 -7.59 -32.48
N LYS A 217 13.13 -6.67 -32.42
CA LYS A 217 13.18 -5.59 -31.40
C LYS A 217 11.91 -4.74 -31.40
N LYS A 218 11.26 -4.59 -32.57
CA LYS A 218 9.99 -3.84 -32.69
C LYS A 218 8.81 -4.60 -32.07
N GLU A 219 8.73 -5.91 -32.30
CA GLU A 219 7.64 -6.74 -31.77
C GLU A 219 7.71 -6.86 -30.24
N ILE A 220 8.88 -7.17 -29.68
CA ILE A 220 9.04 -7.28 -28.22
C ILE A 220 8.71 -5.95 -27.51
N ASN A 221 9.16 -4.82 -28.07
CA ASN A 221 8.84 -3.49 -27.54
C ASN A 221 7.35 -3.14 -27.70
N GLY A 222 6.71 -3.58 -28.79
CA GLY A 222 5.28 -3.42 -28.99
C GLY A 222 4.45 -4.20 -27.97
N ILE A 223 4.83 -5.46 -27.72
CA ILE A 223 4.21 -6.30 -26.68
C ILE A 223 4.40 -5.66 -25.30
N PHE A 224 5.62 -5.22 -24.98
CA PHE A 224 5.93 -4.52 -23.73
C PHE A 224 5.05 -3.29 -23.53
N HIS A 225 4.96 -2.40 -24.54
CA HIS A 225 4.15 -1.19 -24.45
C HIS A 225 2.68 -1.51 -24.19
N LEU A 226 2.10 -2.49 -24.88
CA LEU A 226 0.70 -2.90 -24.69
C LEU A 226 0.43 -3.40 -23.27
N VAL A 227 1.34 -4.23 -22.74
CA VAL A 227 1.25 -4.77 -21.38
C VAL A 227 1.41 -3.66 -20.34
N MET A 228 2.39 -2.76 -20.51
CA MET A 228 2.58 -1.60 -19.62
C MET A 228 1.37 -0.66 -19.63
N GLN A 229 0.76 -0.43 -20.79
CA GLN A 229 -0.42 0.42 -20.91
C GLN A 229 -1.60 -0.14 -20.12
N SER A 230 -1.86 -1.45 -20.26
CA SER A 230 -2.91 -2.11 -19.50
C SER A 230 -2.62 -2.13 -18.00
N LEU A 231 -1.39 -2.41 -17.59
CA LEU A 231 -0.99 -2.38 -16.19
C LEU A 231 -1.12 -0.98 -15.56
N CYS A 232 -0.67 0.06 -16.25
CA CYS A 232 -0.79 1.43 -15.77
C CYS A 232 -2.26 1.85 -15.61
N GLY A 233 -3.16 1.34 -16.46
CA GLY A 233 -4.61 1.50 -16.30
C GLY A 233 -5.12 0.89 -14.99
N ILE A 234 -4.74 -0.36 -14.70
CA ILE A 234 -5.10 -1.06 -13.45
C ILE A 234 -4.53 -0.34 -12.23
N VAL A 235 -3.24 0.04 -12.27
CA VAL A 235 -2.58 0.78 -11.18
C VAL A 235 -3.33 2.10 -10.93
N SER A 236 -3.73 2.81 -11.99
CA SER A 236 -4.47 4.07 -11.84
C SER A 236 -5.82 3.86 -11.16
N ALA A 237 -6.62 2.90 -11.64
CA ALA A 237 -7.91 2.59 -11.06
C ALA A 237 -7.80 2.13 -9.60
N SER A 238 -6.79 1.30 -9.31
CA SER A 238 -6.55 0.80 -7.95
C SER A 238 -6.11 1.93 -7.01
N VAL A 239 -5.10 2.72 -7.39
CA VAL A 239 -4.58 3.81 -6.54
C VAL A 239 -5.63 4.88 -6.27
N LEU A 240 -6.51 5.19 -7.23
CA LEU A 240 -7.59 6.16 -7.04
C LEU A 240 -8.70 5.70 -6.09
N SER A 241 -8.79 4.40 -5.79
CA SER A 241 -9.75 3.87 -4.81
C SER A 241 -9.15 3.62 -3.42
N ILE A 242 -7.84 3.77 -3.25
CA ILE A 242 -7.12 3.53 -1.99
C ILE A 242 -6.96 4.83 -1.23
N ASN A 243 -7.44 4.87 0.02
CA ASN A 243 -7.25 6.03 0.90
C ASN A 243 -6.08 5.88 1.90
N VAL A 244 -5.34 4.77 1.84
CA VAL A 244 -4.24 4.44 2.77
C VAL A 244 -2.89 4.82 2.14
N PRO A 245 -2.18 5.83 2.66
CA PRO A 245 -0.94 6.32 2.05
C PRO A 245 0.18 5.25 1.97
N ALA A 246 0.32 4.42 3.00
CA ALA A 246 1.35 3.39 3.06
C ALA A 246 1.24 2.38 1.91
N THR A 247 0.01 1.96 1.59
CA THR A 247 -0.27 1.05 0.47
C THR A 247 0.02 1.70 -0.88
N ILE A 248 -0.35 2.98 -1.07
CA ILE A 248 -0.04 3.72 -2.31
C ILE A 248 1.49 3.83 -2.49
N LEU A 249 2.21 4.08 -1.40
CA LEU A 249 3.67 4.18 -1.42
C LEU A 249 4.32 2.84 -1.78
N ASP A 250 3.86 1.73 -1.20
CA ASP A 250 4.36 0.40 -1.53
C ASP A 250 4.16 0.07 -3.03
N ILE A 251 2.95 0.26 -3.55
CA ILE A 251 2.66 0.07 -4.99
C ILE A 251 3.57 0.94 -5.86
N LYS A 252 3.80 2.21 -5.47
CA LYS A 252 4.71 3.12 -6.17
C LYS A 252 6.15 2.61 -6.15
N LEU A 253 6.63 2.13 -5.01
CA LEU A 253 7.98 1.57 -4.87
C LEU A 253 8.14 0.33 -5.77
N ARG A 254 7.22 -0.62 -5.71
CA ARG A 254 7.23 -1.83 -6.56
C ARG A 254 7.20 -1.48 -8.05
N THR A 255 6.40 -0.48 -8.43
CA THR A 255 6.36 0.03 -9.82
C THR A 255 7.71 0.62 -10.23
N ILE A 256 8.34 1.46 -9.40
CA ILE A 256 9.61 2.10 -9.73
C ILE A 256 10.74 1.07 -9.85
N VAL A 257 10.77 0.07 -8.97
CA VAL A 257 11.73 -1.04 -9.05
C VAL A 257 11.55 -1.81 -10.36
N CYS A 258 10.32 -2.16 -10.71
CA CYS A 258 9.98 -2.78 -11.99
C CYS A 258 10.45 -1.93 -13.19
N ALA A 259 10.08 -0.64 -13.21
CA ALA A 259 10.43 0.30 -14.27
C ALA A 259 11.94 0.44 -14.46
N ARG A 260 12.70 0.59 -13.36
CA ARG A 260 14.16 0.71 -13.40
C ARG A 260 14.85 -0.56 -13.87
N THR A 261 14.31 -1.73 -13.51
CA THR A 261 14.84 -3.02 -13.98
C THR A 261 14.70 -3.19 -15.46
N LEU A 262 13.54 -2.82 -15.99
CA LEU A 262 13.27 -2.99 -17.41
C LEU A 262 13.98 -1.92 -18.24
N SER A 263 14.33 -0.77 -17.65
CA SER A 263 15.06 0.33 -18.31
C SER A 263 16.56 0.36 -18.01
N ASP A 264 17.14 -0.70 -17.47
CA ASP A 264 18.58 -0.77 -17.25
C ASP A 264 19.35 -0.81 -18.59
N GLU A 265 20.69 -0.72 -18.51
CA GLU A 265 21.58 -0.74 -19.68
C GLU A 265 21.52 -2.07 -20.47
N VAL A 266 20.96 -3.12 -19.88
CA VAL A 266 20.87 -4.45 -20.50
C VAL A 266 19.59 -4.60 -21.30
N HIS A 267 18.46 -4.20 -20.73
CA HIS A 267 17.12 -4.47 -21.26
C HIS A 267 16.56 -3.31 -22.09
N GLU A 268 16.94 -2.06 -21.79
CA GLU A 268 16.63 -0.85 -22.56
C GLU A 268 15.12 -0.64 -22.87
N TYR A 269 14.19 -1.19 -22.09
CA TYR A 269 12.76 -0.95 -22.32
C TYR A 269 12.37 0.48 -21.93
N ASN A 270 11.43 1.07 -22.67
CA ASN A 270 10.91 2.40 -22.36
C ASN A 270 9.83 2.35 -21.26
N SER A 271 10.20 2.60 -20.02
CA SER A 271 9.29 2.61 -18.86
C SER A 271 8.64 3.96 -18.55
N THR A 272 8.76 4.97 -19.44
CA THR A 272 8.28 6.36 -19.20
C THR A 272 6.81 6.41 -18.77
N LEU A 273 5.96 5.55 -19.36
CA LEU A 273 4.53 5.46 -19.05
C LEU A 273 4.23 5.17 -17.57
N MET A 274 5.09 4.38 -16.91
CA MET A 274 4.93 4.06 -15.49
C MET A 274 5.19 5.30 -14.62
N PHE A 275 6.25 6.05 -14.93
CA PHE A 275 6.57 7.30 -14.23
C PHE A 275 5.50 8.37 -14.44
N ASP A 276 5.00 8.52 -15.68
CA ASP A 276 3.93 9.46 -16.01
C ASP A 276 2.62 9.13 -15.29
N THR A 277 2.33 7.84 -15.11
CA THR A 277 1.18 7.38 -14.34
C THR A 277 1.25 7.83 -12.88
N PHE A 278 2.38 7.64 -12.20
CA PHE A 278 2.54 8.13 -10.83
C PHE A 278 2.64 9.65 -10.72
N ARG A 279 3.11 10.35 -11.76
CA ARG A 279 3.07 11.82 -11.81
C ARG A 279 1.61 12.30 -11.80
N ARG A 280 0.73 11.68 -12.61
CA ARG A 280 -0.71 11.99 -12.66
C ARG A 280 -1.43 11.66 -11.34
N LEU A 281 -1.09 10.55 -10.70
CA LEU A 281 -1.66 10.13 -9.41
C LEU A 281 -1.13 10.94 -8.21
N GLY A 282 -0.14 11.83 -8.42
CA GLY A 282 0.52 12.57 -7.35
C GLY A 282 -0.41 13.49 -6.57
N ALA A 283 -1.47 14.04 -7.18
CA ALA A 283 -2.44 14.88 -6.46
C ALA A 283 -3.25 14.04 -5.46
N HIS A 284 -3.70 12.85 -5.89
CA HIS A 284 -4.44 11.91 -5.05
C HIS A 284 -3.61 11.46 -3.85
N PHE A 285 -2.35 11.08 -4.08
CA PHE A 285 -1.45 10.67 -2.99
C PHE A 285 -1.23 11.77 -1.95
N ARG A 286 -1.05 13.02 -2.39
CA ARG A 286 -0.92 14.17 -1.47
C ARG A 286 -2.19 14.40 -0.66
N SER A 287 -3.35 14.28 -1.29
CA SER A 287 -4.65 14.39 -0.61
C SER A 287 -4.81 13.31 0.46
N SER A 288 -4.51 12.05 0.12
CA SER A 288 -4.56 10.91 1.05
C SER A 288 -3.60 11.10 2.23
N ILE A 289 -2.35 11.53 2.00
CA ILE A 289 -1.39 11.85 3.09
C ILE A 289 -1.94 12.97 3.97
N MET A 290 -2.46 14.04 3.38
CA MET A 290 -2.97 15.19 4.15
C MET A 290 -4.16 14.78 5.03
N ALA A 291 -5.07 13.96 4.49
CA ALA A 291 -6.20 13.43 5.25
C ALA A 291 -5.75 12.56 6.43
N ASP A 292 -4.79 11.65 6.19
CA ASP A 292 -4.26 10.76 7.23
C ASP A 292 -3.47 11.53 8.30
N THR A 293 -2.66 12.51 7.88
CA THR A 293 -1.92 13.39 8.80
C THR A 293 -2.87 14.24 9.65
N LYS A 294 -3.93 14.80 9.05
CA LYS A 294 -4.96 15.54 9.77
C LYS A 294 -5.63 14.64 10.81
N LYS A 295 -5.98 13.41 10.44
CA LYS A 295 -6.59 12.44 11.36
C LYS A 295 -5.66 12.10 12.52
N TYR A 296 -4.38 11.83 12.24
CA TYR A 296 -3.38 11.53 13.27
C TYR A 296 -3.16 12.70 14.23
N ALA A 297 -2.97 13.91 13.69
CA ALA A 297 -2.78 15.12 14.50
C ALA A 297 -4.00 15.44 15.37
N LEU A 298 -5.21 15.27 14.83
CA LEU A 298 -6.46 15.42 15.60
C LEU A 298 -6.55 14.39 16.73
N GLY A 299 -6.23 13.12 16.45
CA GLY A 299 -6.20 12.07 17.47
C GLY A 299 -5.22 12.40 18.59
N PHE A 300 -3.99 12.74 18.23
CA PHE A 300 -2.94 13.12 19.20
C PHE A 300 -3.33 14.33 20.06
N LEU A 301 -3.91 15.38 19.46
CA LEU A 301 -4.39 16.55 20.21
C LEU A 301 -5.51 16.18 21.18
N ASN A 302 -6.46 15.36 20.74
CA ASN A 302 -7.55 14.89 21.59
C ASN A 302 -7.02 14.02 22.74
N ASP A 303 -6.06 13.13 22.50
CA ASP A 303 -5.49 12.27 23.53
C ASP A 303 -4.82 13.11 24.64
N ILE A 304 -4.04 14.13 24.28
CA ILE A 304 -3.40 15.05 25.25
C ILE A 304 -4.45 15.83 26.03
N LEU A 305 -5.45 16.39 25.34
CA LEU A 305 -6.50 17.18 25.99
C LEU A 305 -7.32 16.31 26.96
N ASN A 306 -7.64 15.09 26.56
CA ASN A 306 -8.37 14.13 27.39
C ASN A 306 -7.56 13.73 28.63
N GLU A 307 -6.25 13.50 28.51
CA GLU A 307 -5.39 13.18 29.65
C GLU A 307 -5.39 14.32 30.69
N VAL A 308 -5.32 15.58 30.25
CA VAL A 308 -5.35 16.72 31.17
C VAL A 308 -6.75 16.92 31.76
N ILE A 309 -7.81 16.71 30.97
CA ILE A 309 -9.19 16.73 31.47
C ILE A 309 -9.33 15.70 32.59
N ASP A 310 -8.91 14.45 32.37
CA ASP A 310 -9.03 13.36 33.33
C ASP A 310 -8.31 13.69 34.65
N GLN A 311 -7.09 14.22 34.57
CA GLN A 311 -6.32 14.66 35.75
C GLN A 311 -7.07 15.68 36.62
N HIS A 312 -7.83 16.60 36.00
CA HIS A 312 -8.55 17.65 36.73
C HIS A 312 -9.97 17.24 37.13
N THR A 313 -10.64 16.40 36.34
CA THR A 313 -11.97 15.85 36.69
C THR A 313 -11.89 14.84 37.83
N ASP A 314 -10.82 14.07 37.95
CA ASP A 314 -10.61 13.18 39.10
C ASP A 314 -10.59 13.93 40.45
N LEU A 315 -10.05 15.16 40.44
CA LEU A 315 -10.05 16.01 41.63
C LEU A 315 -11.46 16.49 42.01
N GLN A 316 -12.37 16.64 41.04
CA GLN A 316 -13.77 17.03 41.28
C GLN A 316 -14.58 15.94 41.98
N VAL A 317 -14.17 14.66 41.88
CA VAL A 317 -14.77 13.56 42.67
C VAL A 317 -14.69 13.83 44.17
N SER A 318 -13.55 14.39 44.63
CA SER A 318 -13.37 14.74 46.03
C SER A 318 -14.26 15.92 46.45
N THR A 319 -14.46 16.90 45.57
CA THR A 319 -15.38 18.03 45.80
C THR A 319 -16.82 17.54 46.02
N VAL A 320 -17.30 16.62 45.18
CA VAL A 320 -18.69 16.12 45.26
C VAL A 320 -18.93 15.18 46.45
N THR A 321 -17.89 14.53 46.98
CA THR A 321 -18.03 13.51 48.03
C THR A 321 -17.65 13.98 49.44
N LEU A 322 -16.66 14.87 49.58
CA LEU A 322 -16.02 15.20 50.85
C LEU A 322 -16.19 16.67 51.30
N SER A 323 -16.85 17.51 50.50
CA SER A 323 -17.02 18.95 50.83
C SER A 323 -17.88 19.17 52.07
N ASN A 324 -17.31 19.72 53.14
CA ASN A 324 -18.05 20.00 54.38
C ASN A 324 -18.65 21.42 54.46
N ALA A 325 -18.49 22.23 53.40
CA ALA A 325 -19.01 23.59 53.31
C ALA A 325 -19.24 24.01 51.86
N VAL A 326 -20.21 24.91 51.65
CA VAL A 326 -20.38 25.58 50.37
C VAL A 326 -19.30 26.66 50.23
N LEU A 327 -18.48 26.55 49.19
CA LEU A 327 -17.42 27.48 48.89
C LEU A 327 -17.99 28.79 48.31
N THR A 328 -17.27 29.89 48.48
CA THR A 328 -17.64 31.20 47.90
C THR A 328 -16.99 31.45 46.55
N GLN A 329 -15.96 30.66 46.21
CA GLN A 329 -15.18 30.74 44.98
C GLN A 329 -15.13 29.34 44.33
N PRO A 330 -14.94 29.25 43.00
CA PRO A 330 -14.69 27.98 42.33
C PRO A 330 -13.41 27.31 42.85
N ASP A 331 -13.35 25.99 42.72
CA ASP A 331 -12.18 25.22 43.15
C ASP A 331 -10.93 25.63 42.35
N PRO A 332 -9.74 25.68 42.99
CA PRO A 332 -8.48 25.95 42.29
C PRO A 332 -8.23 25.02 41.10
N SER A 333 -8.56 23.73 41.24
CA SER A 333 -8.43 22.75 40.15
C SER A 333 -9.31 23.07 38.95
N MET A 334 -10.48 23.66 39.17
CA MET A 334 -11.37 24.08 38.09
C MET A 334 -10.80 25.28 37.34
N TRP A 335 -10.23 26.23 38.08
CA TRP A 335 -9.53 27.37 37.49
C TRP A 335 -8.31 26.96 36.68
N ASP A 336 -7.53 26.00 37.17
CA ASP A 336 -6.36 25.46 36.46
C ASP A 336 -6.78 24.78 35.14
N LEU A 337 -7.85 23.98 35.17
CA LEU A 337 -8.43 23.38 33.96
C LEU A 337 -8.90 24.45 32.96
N ILE A 338 -9.65 25.45 33.41
CA ILE A 338 -10.14 26.55 32.55
C ILE A 338 -8.97 27.33 31.95
N ASN A 339 -7.95 27.65 32.75
CA ASN A 339 -6.76 28.35 32.27
C ASN A 339 -5.99 27.52 31.25
N TYR A 340 -5.83 26.21 31.49
CA TYR A 340 -5.20 25.30 30.55
C TYR A 340 -5.96 25.22 29.22
N LEU A 341 -7.29 25.01 29.27
CA LEU A 341 -8.13 24.99 28.07
C LEU A 341 -8.08 26.34 27.34
N LYS A 342 -8.11 27.45 28.06
CA LYS A 342 -8.01 28.80 27.48
C LYS A 342 -6.69 29.01 26.74
N VAL A 343 -5.55 28.65 27.34
CA VAL A 343 -4.23 28.76 26.69
C VAL A 343 -4.15 27.82 25.50
N THR A 344 -4.61 26.57 25.66
CA THR A 344 -4.52 25.56 24.61
C THR A 344 -5.40 25.91 23.41
N PHE A 345 -6.67 26.28 23.63
CA PHE A 345 -7.59 26.72 22.57
C PHE A 345 -7.09 27.97 21.85
N ALA A 346 -6.45 28.91 22.56
CA ALA A 346 -5.80 30.06 21.92
C ALA A 346 -4.65 29.64 21.00
N GLN A 347 -3.84 28.64 21.38
CA GLN A 347 -2.77 28.10 20.53
C GLN A 347 -3.30 27.36 19.30
N LEU A 348 -4.48 26.76 19.37
CA LEU A 348 -5.14 26.12 18.23
C LEU A 348 -5.58 27.12 17.15
N GLY A 349 -5.60 28.43 17.45
CA GLY A 349 -5.98 29.50 16.51
C GLY A 349 -5.17 29.55 15.21
N GLN A 350 -4.00 28.90 15.16
CA GLN A 350 -3.17 28.80 13.96
C GLN A 350 -3.61 27.69 12.99
N LEU A 351 -4.50 26.80 13.41
CA LEU A 351 -4.97 25.67 12.60
C LEU A 351 -6.14 26.08 11.69
N PRO A 352 -6.46 25.30 10.63
CA PRO A 352 -7.66 25.57 9.82
C PRO A 352 -8.96 25.54 10.65
N PRO A 353 -9.97 26.38 10.37
CA PRO A 353 -11.20 26.47 11.17
C PRO A 353 -11.89 25.13 11.41
N ALA A 354 -11.98 24.28 10.38
CA ALA A 354 -12.58 22.95 10.50
C ALA A 354 -11.80 21.99 11.42
N VAL A 355 -10.50 22.20 11.62
CA VAL A 355 -9.69 21.44 12.59
C VAL A 355 -9.94 21.98 13.99
N GLN A 356 -9.99 23.31 14.13
CA GLN A 356 -10.29 23.97 15.40
C GLN A 356 -11.65 23.50 15.92
N GLU A 357 -12.73 23.65 15.14
CA GLU A 357 -14.07 23.20 15.51
C GLU A 357 -14.08 21.74 15.97
N ALA A 358 -13.46 20.83 15.20
CA ALA A 358 -13.40 19.42 15.55
C ALA A 358 -12.72 19.15 16.90
N VAL A 359 -11.58 19.79 17.19
CA VAL A 359 -10.86 19.63 18.47
C VAL A 359 -11.68 20.20 19.63
N HIS A 360 -12.24 21.40 19.47
CA HIS A 360 -13.02 22.03 20.53
C HIS A 360 -14.27 21.21 20.87
N PHE A 361 -15.03 20.76 19.86
CA PHE A 361 -16.19 19.90 20.07
C PHE A 361 -15.82 18.56 20.70
N ALA A 362 -14.74 17.92 20.23
CA ALA A 362 -14.29 16.65 20.81
C ALA A 362 -13.90 16.81 22.29
N SER A 363 -13.13 17.85 22.60
CA SER A 363 -12.65 18.13 23.97
C SER A 363 -13.78 18.50 24.91
N CYS A 364 -14.70 19.38 24.48
CA CYS A 364 -15.84 19.80 25.30
C CYS A 364 -16.84 18.66 25.50
N SER A 365 -17.07 17.84 24.48
CA SER A 365 -17.92 16.64 24.60
C SER A 365 -17.31 15.61 25.54
N TYR A 366 -15.99 15.43 25.50
CA TYR A 366 -15.29 14.54 26.43
C TYR A 366 -15.37 15.07 27.86
N LEU A 367 -15.05 16.35 28.07
CA LEU A 367 -15.15 17.02 29.37
C LEU A 367 -16.57 16.92 29.97
N ALA A 368 -17.60 17.24 29.19
CA ALA A 368 -18.99 17.14 29.64
C ALA A 368 -19.34 15.71 30.07
N LYS A 369 -18.92 14.69 29.30
CA LYS A 369 -19.11 13.29 29.66
C LYS A 369 -18.33 12.88 30.90
N SER A 370 -17.07 13.30 31.04
CA SER A 370 -16.27 13.00 32.24
C SER A 370 -16.91 13.61 33.49
N LEU A 371 -17.41 14.85 33.40
CA LEU A 371 -18.17 15.51 34.47
C LEU A 371 -19.48 14.80 34.78
N GLU A 372 -20.20 14.32 33.76
CA GLU A 372 -21.41 13.51 33.94
C GLU A 372 -21.13 12.19 34.66
N GLN A 373 -20.06 11.49 34.30
CA GLN A 373 -19.64 10.25 34.95
C GLN A 373 -19.29 10.43 36.43
N ILE A 374 -18.90 11.62 36.88
CA ILE A 374 -18.69 11.89 38.32
C ILE A 374 -20.02 11.80 39.08
N LEU A 375 -21.11 12.28 38.49
CA LEU A 375 -22.43 12.33 39.14
C LEU A 375 -23.24 11.05 38.95
N SER A 376 -23.14 10.41 37.78
CA SER A 376 -23.94 9.24 37.40
C SER A 376 -23.16 7.91 37.36
N GLY A 377 -21.84 7.95 37.53
CA GLY A 377 -20.98 6.78 37.47
C GLY A 377 -21.02 5.91 38.73
N THR A 378 -20.52 4.68 38.62
CA THR A 378 -20.51 3.68 39.71
C THR A 378 -19.46 3.96 40.80
N THR A 379 -18.57 4.93 40.57
CA THR A 379 -17.44 5.30 41.43
C THR A 379 -17.87 6.08 42.66
N VAL A 380 -18.87 6.95 42.54
CA VAL A 380 -19.36 7.79 43.65
C VAL A 380 -20.54 7.11 44.34
N LYS A 381 -20.30 6.57 45.54
CA LYS A 381 -21.33 5.84 46.31
C LYS A 381 -22.27 6.74 47.12
N LYS A 382 -21.87 7.99 47.39
CA LYS A 382 -22.65 8.98 48.15
C LYS A 382 -22.35 10.37 47.60
N LEU A 383 -23.42 11.11 47.28
CA LEU A 383 -23.33 12.51 46.86
C LEU A 383 -23.61 13.41 48.06
N ASN A 384 -22.81 14.47 48.18
CA ASN A 384 -22.95 15.49 49.20
C ASN A 384 -23.64 16.73 48.59
N MET A 385 -24.67 17.28 49.25
CA MET A 385 -25.46 18.41 48.71
C MET A 385 -24.66 19.71 48.68
N GLU A 386 -23.82 19.95 49.69
CA GLU A 386 -22.84 21.04 49.70
C GLU A 386 -21.80 20.84 48.58
N GLY A 387 -21.41 19.60 48.32
CA GLY A 387 -20.53 19.22 47.20
C GLY A 387 -21.15 19.46 45.82
N ILE A 388 -22.44 19.14 45.64
CA ILE A 388 -23.19 19.40 44.40
C ILE A 388 -23.33 20.91 44.18
N ALA A 389 -23.58 21.70 45.22
CA ALA A 389 -23.63 23.16 45.10
C ALA A 389 -22.28 23.76 44.67
N ASN A 390 -21.16 23.22 45.17
CA ASN A 390 -19.82 23.60 44.73
C ASN A 390 -19.54 23.17 43.29
N PHE A 391 -19.94 21.96 42.92
CA PHE A 391 -19.84 21.46 41.55
C PHE A 391 -20.64 22.30 40.56
N LYS A 392 -21.87 22.71 40.91
CA LYS A 392 -22.66 23.64 40.10
C LYS A 392 -21.93 24.95 39.87
N ARG A 393 -21.31 25.52 40.91
CA ARG A 393 -20.52 26.75 40.78
C ARG A 393 -19.30 26.57 39.86
N ASN A 394 -18.60 25.43 39.97
CA ASN A 394 -17.49 25.09 39.09
C ASN A 394 -17.96 24.96 37.62
N LEU A 395 -19.12 24.32 37.41
CA LEU A 395 -19.74 24.16 36.10
C LEU A 395 -20.18 25.51 35.50
N ASP A 396 -20.81 26.39 36.29
CA ASP A 396 -21.25 27.71 35.84
C ASP A 396 -20.05 28.54 35.32
N VAL A 397 -18.93 28.56 36.04
CA VAL A 397 -17.71 29.29 35.61
C VAL A 397 -17.04 28.65 34.38
N LEU A 398 -17.11 27.32 34.23
CA LEU A 398 -16.68 26.65 33.02
C LEU A 398 -17.53 27.07 31.82
N LEU A 399 -18.86 27.09 31.99
CA LEU A 399 -19.80 27.46 30.93
C LEU A 399 -19.59 28.91 30.48
N ASP A 400 -19.31 29.82 31.40
CA ASP A 400 -18.93 31.20 31.08
C ASP A 400 -17.67 31.27 30.20
N PHE A 401 -16.66 30.43 30.51
CA PHE A 401 -15.48 30.31 29.65
C PHE A 401 -15.83 29.72 28.28
N ILE A 402 -16.60 28.64 28.21
CA ILE A 402 -16.99 27.99 26.95
C ILE A 402 -17.79 28.95 26.05
N GLU A 403 -18.65 29.78 26.62
CA GLU A 403 -19.42 30.80 25.90
C GLU A 403 -18.52 31.91 25.32
N SER A 404 -17.33 32.13 25.90
CA SER A 404 -16.32 33.07 25.38
C SER A 404 -15.53 32.53 24.17
N VAL A 405 -15.61 31.23 23.88
CA VAL A 405 -14.91 30.61 22.74
C VAL A 405 -15.68 30.92 21.44
N PRO A 406 -15.01 31.39 20.37
CA PRO A 406 -15.66 31.83 19.13
C PRO A 406 -16.11 30.66 18.22
N ILE A 407 -16.77 29.65 18.80
CA ILE A 407 -17.29 28.47 18.10
C ILE A 407 -18.77 28.32 18.47
N ALA A 408 -19.63 28.38 17.47
CA ALA A 408 -21.07 28.26 17.66
C ALA A 408 -21.43 26.90 18.27
N GLN A 409 -22.45 26.86 19.13
CA GLN A 409 -23.03 25.61 19.68
C GLN A 409 -22.09 24.79 20.58
N LEU A 410 -20.93 25.31 20.98
CA LEU A 410 -20.02 24.57 21.85
C LEU A 410 -20.62 24.31 23.25
N LYS A 411 -21.48 25.23 23.72
CA LYS A 411 -22.21 25.11 24.99
C LYS A 411 -23.22 23.95 24.98
N ASP A 412 -23.69 23.55 23.81
CA ASP A 412 -24.69 22.47 23.66
C ASP A 412 -24.13 21.11 24.14
N CYS A 413 -22.80 20.93 24.09
CA CYS A 413 -22.11 19.77 24.67
C CYS A 413 -22.40 19.57 26.17
N PHE A 414 -22.70 20.65 26.90
CA PHE A 414 -22.88 20.63 28.35
C PHE A 414 -24.34 20.66 28.80
N VAL A 415 -25.31 20.68 27.88
CA VAL A 415 -26.74 20.67 28.22
C VAL A 415 -27.12 19.48 29.12
N PRO A 416 -26.69 18.23 28.83
CA PRO A 416 -27.04 17.07 29.66
C PRO A 416 -26.56 17.20 31.10
N ILE A 417 -25.30 17.61 31.31
CA ILE A 417 -24.72 17.76 32.65
C ILE A 417 -25.33 18.95 33.41
N THR A 418 -25.66 20.03 32.71
CA THR A 418 -26.33 21.19 33.32
C THR A 418 -27.71 20.81 33.85
N HIS A 419 -28.51 20.13 33.02
CA HIS A 419 -29.82 19.62 33.45
C HIS A 419 -29.71 18.64 34.62
N LEU A 420 -28.71 17.75 34.60
CA LEU A 420 -28.48 16.79 35.67
C LEU A 420 -28.16 17.49 37.00
N VAL A 421 -27.27 18.50 36.98
CA VAL A 421 -26.90 19.27 38.16
C VAL A 421 -28.07 20.10 38.69
N ASP A 422 -28.83 20.77 37.81
CA ASP A 422 -30.00 21.56 38.21
C ASP A 422 -31.10 20.68 38.83
N LEU A 423 -31.24 19.44 38.37
CA LEU A 423 -32.14 18.45 38.98
C LEU A 423 -31.71 18.10 40.41
N PHE A 424 -30.41 17.85 40.63
CA PHE A 424 -29.90 17.57 41.97
C PHE A 424 -30.06 18.76 42.93
N VAL A 425 -29.81 19.99 42.45
CA VAL A 425 -29.91 21.20 43.26
C VAL A 425 -31.37 21.58 43.56
N SER A 426 -32.31 21.32 42.65
CA SER A 426 -33.74 21.60 42.85
C SER A 426 -34.42 20.60 43.80
N GLY A 427 -33.75 19.51 44.20
CA GLY A 427 -34.32 18.48 45.08
C GLY A 427 -35.41 17.62 44.42
N GLY A 428 -35.64 17.79 43.11
CA GLY A 428 -36.68 17.13 42.32
C GLY A 428 -36.35 15.68 41.93
N VAL A 429 -35.59 14.94 42.75
CA VAL A 429 -35.17 13.56 42.43
C VAL A 429 -36.37 12.61 42.27
N GLU A 430 -37.50 12.92 42.90
CA GLU A 430 -38.77 12.20 42.73
C GLU A 430 -39.33 12.26 41.30
N ALA A 431 -39.03 13.31 40.53
CA ALA A 431 -39.45 13.44 39.13
C ALA A 431 -38.75 12.40 38.21
N PHE A 432 -37.58 11.88 38.61
CA PHE A 432 -36.85 10.84 37.87
C PHE A 432 -37.40 9.42 38.10
N LEU A 433 -38.26 9.25 39.13
CA LEU A 433 -38.97 8.00 39.38
C LEU A 433 -40.21 7.85 38.49
N ASP A 434 -40.63 8.91 37.79
CA ASP A 434 -41.71 8.88 36.81
C ASP A 434 -41.19 8.43 35.43
N PRO A 435 -41.58 7.24 34.93
CA PRO A 435 -41.12 6.72 33.65
C PRO A 435 -41.51 7.59 32.45
N GLN A 436 -42.52 8.46 32.57
CA GLN A 436 -42.97 9.30 31.45
C GLN A 436 -42.05 10.52 31.22
N GLN A 437 -41.34 10.99 32.25
CA GLN A 437 -40.40 12.10 32.11
C GLN A 437 -39.01 11.66 31.63
N ARG A 438 -38.67 10.36 31.76
CA ARG A 438 -37.38 9.81 31.27
C ARG A 438 -37.17 9.89 29.76
N CYS A 439 -38.24 9.95 28.96
CA CYS A 439 -38.13 9.95 27.49
C CYS A 439 -37.92 11.35 26.88
N VAL A 440 -37.86 12.40 27.70
CA VAL A 440 -37.71 13.79 27.26
C VAL A 440 -36.35 14.39 27.67
N PHE A 441 -35.51 13.64 28.39
CA PHE A 441 -34.16 14.03 28.80
C PHE A 441 -33.06 13.42 27.93
#